data_AF-A0A072V4J7-F1
#
_entry.id   AF-A0A072V4J7-F1
#
_cell.length_a   1.000
_cell.length_b   1.000
_cell.length_c   1.000
_cell.angle_alpha   90.00
_cell.angle_beta   90.00
_cell.angle_gamma   90.00
#
_symmetry.space_group_name_H-M   'P 1'
#
loop_
_entity.id
_entity.type
_entity.pdbx_description
1 polymer ?
#
loop_
_entity_poly.entity_id
_entity_poly.type
_entity_poly.pdbx_seq_one_letter_code
_entity_poly.pdbx_strand_id
1 'polypeptide(L)' 'MSMTLKETWKLAIRILDILSVVVVYSKGNEHLEMVMMDSKCDTIQTLIRGDHTPEWKGKIKEDMTFIINNGAVYDNDF' A
#
# COMPACT_ATOMS: atom_id res chain seq x y z
N MET A 1 10.89 30.89 5.70
CA MET A 1 10.87 29.49 5.23
C MET A 1 9.93 28.74 6.15
N SER A 2 8.70 28.46 5.73
CA SER A 2 7.71 27.72 6.53
C SER A 2 8.08 26.24 6.52
N MET A 3 8.45 25.67 7.67
CA MET A 3 8.55 24.22 7.82
C MET A 3 7.12 23.68 7.90
N THR A 4 6.61 23.14 6.79
CA THR A 4 5.37 22.38 6.81
C THR A 4 5.63 21.11 7.62
N LEU A 5 4.96 20.97 8.78
CA LEU A 5 4.93 19.72 9.54
C LEU A 5 4.29 18.66 8.62
N LYS A 6 5.10 17.79 8.02
CA LYS A 6 4.60 16.63 7.31
C LYS A 6 3.96 15.73 8.36
N GLU A 7 2.64 15.61 8.32
CA GLU A 7 1.93 14.68 9.19
C GLU A 7 2.46 13.27 8.92
N THR A 8 3.19 12.72 9.89
CA THR A 8 3.66 11.35 9.87
C THR A 8 2.60 10.48 10.53
N TRP A 9 1.92 9.67 9.74
CA TRP A 9 0.90 8.75 10.25
C TRP A 9 1.47 7.33 10.34
N LYS A 10 0.90 6.54 11.26
CA LYS A 10 1.25 5.15 11.52
C LYS A 10 -0.04 4.36 11.75
N LEU A 11 -0.21 3.27 11.00
CA LEU A 11 -1.40 2.42 11.04
C LEU A 11 -1.00 0.98 11.34
N ALA A 12 -1.75 0.34 12.24
CA ALA A 12 -1.70 -1.10 12.45
C ALA A 12 -2.82 -1.75 11.65
N ILE A 13 -2.48 -2.60 10.69
CA ILE A 13 -3.41 -3.13 9.71
C ILE A 13 -3.18 -4.61 9.45
N ARG A 14 -4.24 -5.33 9.12
CA ARG A 14 -4.16 -6.67 8.52
C ARG A 14 -4.32 -6.55 7.02
N ILE A 15 -3.60 -7.38 6.28
CA ILE A 15 -3.75 -7.48 4.83
C ILE A 15 -4.74 -8.58 4.52
N LEU A 16 -5.79 -8.25 3.80
CA LEU A 16 -6.88 -9.15 3.46
C LEU A 16 -6.69 -9.82 2.11
N ASP A 17 -6.14 -9.08 1.15
CA ASP A 17 -5.97 -9.52 -0.23
C ASP A 17 -4.74 -8.83 -0.83
N ILE A 18 -3.99 -9.56 -1.66
CA ILE A 18 -2.84 -9.03 -2.42
C ILE A 18 -2.95 -9.48 -3.87
N LEU A 19 -3.04 -8.49 -4.76
CA LEU A 19 -3.03 -8.72 -6.20
C LEU A 19 -1.72 -8.21 -6.82
N SER A 20 -1.03 -9.10 -7.53
CA SER A 20 0.13 -8.74 -8.36
C SER A 20 -0.36 -8.36 -9.76
N VAL A 21 -0.24 -7.09 -10.13
CA VAL A 21 -0.73 -6.57 -11.41
C VAL A 21 0.45 -6.25 -12.31
N VAL A 22 0.51 -6.93 -13.47
CA VAL A 22 1.51 -6.68 -14.51
C VAL A 22 0.87 -5.87 -15.63
N VAL A 23 1.28 -4.61 -15.79
CA VAL A 23 0.71 -3.74 -16.83
C VAL A 23 1.46 -3.98 -18.15
N VAL A 24 0.81 -4.71 -19.06
CA VAL A 24 1.40 -5.15 -20.35
C VAL A 24 1.95 -3.97 -21.17
N TYR A 25 1.25 -2.85 -21.23
CA TYR A 25 1.67 -1.67 -22.00
C TYR A 25 2.82 -0.86 -21.37
N SER A 26 3.22 -1.19 -20.14
CA SER A 26 4.26 -0.48 -19.39
C SER A 26 5.60 -1.22 -19.37
N LYS A 27 5.86 -2.06 -20.39
CA LYS A 27 7.03 -2.97 -20.45
C LYS A 27 7.04 -4.02 -19.33
N GLY A 28 5.87 -4.43 -18.88
CA GLY A 28 5.74 -5.42 -17.80
C GLY A 28 6.08 -4.85 -16.42
N ASN A 29 5.88 -3.55 -16.20
CA ASN A 29 5.96 -2.97 -14.87
C ASN A 29 4.90 -3.64 -13.98
N GLU A 30 5.35 -4.19 -12.85
CA GLU A 30 4.52 -4.93 -11.91
C GLU A 30 4.34 -4.12 -10.64
N HIS A 31 3.09 -3.85 -10.27
CA HIS A 31 2.74 -3.23 -8.99
C HIS A 31 1.92 -4.19 -8.13
N LEU A 32 1.85 -3.93 -6.82
CA LEU A 32 1.00 -4.70 -5.91
C LEU A 32 -0.19 -3.85 -5.48
N GLU A 33 -1.40 -4.35 -5.72
CA GLU A 33 -2.62 -3.82 -5.13
C GLU A 33 -2.99 -4.65 -3.91
N MET A 34 -3.51 -4.01 -2.87
CA MET A 34 -3.83 -4.66 -1.61
C MET A 34 -5.10 -4.09 -1.00
N VAL A 35 -5.83 -4.92 -0.27
CA VAL A 35 -6.87 -4.48 0.66
C VAL A 35 -6.35 -4.64 2.08
N MET A 36 -6.37 -3.54 2.82
CA MET A 36 -5.90 -3.46 4.20
C MET A 36 -7.06 -3.14 5.13
N MET A 37 -7.04 -3.69 6.34
CA MET A 37 -8.11 -3.51 7.33
C MET A 37 -7.56 -3.18 8.71
N ASP A 38 -8.18 -2.22 9.39
CA ASP A 38 -7.82 -1.86 10.76
C ASP A 38 -8.58 -2.66 11.82
N SER A 39 -8.38 -2.34 13.11
CA SER A 39 -9.06 -3.00 14.23
C SER A 39 -10.57 -2.75 14.31
N LYS A 40 -11.09 -1.74 13.58
CA LYS A 40 -12.51 -1.40 13.52
C LYS A 40 -13.21 -2.03 12.31
N CYS A 41 -12.49 -2.85 11.55
CA CYS A 41 -12.93 -3.43 10.29
C CYS A 41 -13.11 -2.38 9.18
N ASP A 42 -12.52 -1.19 9.32
CA ASP A 42 -12.47 -0.20 8.24
C ASP A 42 -11.42 -0.66 7.23
N THR A 43 -11.75 -0.59 5.93
CA THR A 43 -10.88 -1.06 4.85
C THR A 43 -10.39 0.07 3.96
N ILE A 44 -9.18 -0.11 3.41
CA ILE A 44 -8.59 0.81 2.45
C ILE A 44 -7.87 0.02 1.35
N GLN A 45 -7.94 0.53 0.12
CA GLN A 45 -7.13 0.02 -0.99
C GLN A 45 -5.75 0.66 -0.93
N THR A 46 -4.71 -0.11 -1.24
CA THR A 46 -3.34 0.37 -1.20
C THR A 46 -2.52 -0.18 -2.35
N LEU A 47 -1.61 0.64 -2.85
CA LEU A 47 -0.74 0.34 -3.97
C LEU A 47 0.73 0.40 -3.54
N ILE A 48 1.51 -0.62 -3.87
CA ILE A 48 2.97 -0.52 -3.93
C ILE A 48 3.35 -0.36 -5.40
N ARG A 49 3.94 0.79 -5.71
CA ARG A 49 4.40 1.13 -7.05
C ARG A 49 5.49 0.16 -7.51
N GLY A 50 5.58 -0.04 -8.81
CA GLY A 50 6.41 -1.11 -9.34
C GLY A 50 7.92 -0.96 -9.19
N ASP A 51 8.41 0.26 -9.00
CA ASP A 51 9.80 0.52 -8.58
C ASP A 51 10.11 0.01 -7.16
N HIS A 52 9.09 -0.11 -6.31
CA HIS A 52 9.20 -0.66 -4.96
C HIS A 52 8.77 -2.13 -4.86
N THR A 53 8.01 -2.67 -5.82
CA THR A 53 7.53 -4.07 -5.78
C THR A 53 8.62 -5.09 -5.47
N PRO A 54 9.82 -5.07 -6.09
CA PRO A 54 10.85 -6.07 -5.82
C PRO A 54 11.30 -6.13 -4.35
N GLU A 55 11.24 -5.00 -3.64
CA GLU A 55 11.62 -4.92 -2.24
C GLU A 55 10.58 -5.55 -1.31
N TRP A 56 9.30 -5.43 -1.65
CA TRP A 56 8.18 -5.78 -0.77
C TRP A 56 7.54 -7.12 -1.12
N LYS A 57 7.63 -7.55 -2.38
CA LYS A 57 7.09 -8.81 -2.86
C LYS A 57 7.70 -9.97 -2.07
N GLY A 58 6.84 -10.76 -1.43
CA GLY A 58 7.23 -11.89 -0.57
C GLY A 58 7.48 -11.55 0.92
N LYS A 59 7.71 -10.27 1.26
CA LYS A 59 7.74 -9.80 2.67
C LYS A 59 6.34 -9.55 3.19
N ILE A 60 5.47 -9.06 2.32
CA ILE A 60 4.06 -8.79 2.60
C ILE A 60 3.24 -10.04 2.27
N LYS A 61 2.30 -10.39 3.16
CA LYS A 61 1.46 -11.60 3.05
C LYS A 61 0.06 -11.30 3.58
N GLU A 62 -0.94 -11.95 2.98
CA GLU A 62 -2.32 -11.97 3.47
C GLU A 62 -2.38 -12.55 4.90
N ASP A 63 -3.43 -12.19 5.62
CA ASP A 63 -3.73 -12.56 7.01
C ASP A 63 -2.70 -12.12 8.06
N MET A 64 -1.61 -11.49 7.65
CA MET A 64 -0.59 -10.94 8.53
C MET A 64 -0.91 -9.49 8.92
N THR A 65 -0.49 -9.12 10.13
CA THR A 65 -0.65 -7.76 10.65
C THR A 65 0.67 -7.00 10.53
N PHE A 66 0.60 -5.80 10.00
CA PHE A 66 1.74 -4.92 9.76
C PHE A 66 1.53 -3.56 10.39
N ILE A 67 2.64 -2.88 10.62
CA ILE A 67 2.68 -1.47 10.98
C ILE A 67 3.15 -0.71 9.75
N ILE A 68 2.24 0.01 9.09
CA ILE A 68 2.56 0.88 7.95
C ILE A 68 2.72 2.30 8.46
N ASN A 69 3.66 3.04 7.88
CA ASN A 69 3.88 4.43 8.20
C ASN A 69 4.20 5.25 6.95
N ASN A 70 3.82 6.53 6.99
CA ASN A 70 4.24 7.55 6.02
C ASN A 70 3.93 7.24 4.54
N GLY A 71 2.83 6.51 4.27
CA GLY A 71 2.32 6.35 2.92
C GLY A 71 1.73 7.66 2.38
N ALA A 72 1.67 7.78 1.05
CA ALA A 72 0.89 8.83 0.42
C ALA A 72 -0.60 8.42 0.39
N VAL A 73 -1.50 9.38 0.62
CA VAL A 73 -2.95 9.16 0.60
C VAL A 73 -3.51 9.97 -0.57
N TYR A 74 -4.40 9.35 -1.33
CA TYR A 74 -5.09 9.93 -2.47
C TYR A 74 -6.57 9.58 -2.37
N ASP A 75 -7.43 10.38 -2.97
CA ASP A 75 -8.83 10.01 -3.15
C ASP A 75 -8.91 8.79 -4.09
N ASN A 76 -9.81 7.86 -3.79
CA ASN A 76 -10.09 6.73 -4.69
C ASN A 76 -10.73 7.26 -5.99
N ASP A 77 -10.33 6.69 -7.13
CA ASP A 77 -10.93 6.81 -8.47
C ASP A 77 -11.60 8.17 -8.79
N PHE A 78 -10.86 9.07 -9.43
CA PHE A 78 -11.42 10.18 -10.21
C PHE A 78 -12.02 9.68 -11.53
#